data_AF-A0A6G0M690-F1
#
_entry.id   AF-A0A6G0M690-F1
#
_cell.length_a   1.000
_cell.length_b   1.000
_cell.length_c   1.000
_cell.angle_alpha   90.00
_cell.angle_beta   90.00
_cell.angle_gamma   90.00
#
_symmetry.space_group_name_H-M   'P 1'
#
loop_
_entity.id
_entity.type
_entity.pdbx_description
1 polymer ?
#
loop_
_entity_poly.entity_id
_entity_poly.type
_entity_poly.pdbx_seq_one_letter_code
_entity_poly.pdbx_strand_id
1 'polypeptide(L)'
;MLALQQMYANVGVVNPSYHDFAGLSVKKKTAVGFGAMDPSNDRIIAVICLDHHWVAYMLDKRTQVCYTFDPLQMKANLATVKSSVQNVIEPQVGMQNKNTYKEIDWCKQRDNSSWGVWCLVVLELLLSESPWADSLYKVQPYLRMR
;
A
#
# COMPACT_ATOMS: atom_id res chain seq x y z
N MET A 1 2.65 -7.31 6.45
CA MET A 1 1.72 -6.19 6.76
C MET A 1 1.49 -6.02 8.26
N LEU A 2 0.87 -6.97 8.97
CA LEU A 2 0.66 -6.84 10.42
C LEU A 2 1.97 -6.75 11.22
N ALA A 3 3.02 -7.45 10.79
CA ALA A 3 4.37 -7.28 11.36
C ALA A 3 4.88 -5.83 11.20
N LEU A 4 4.65 -5.18 10.04
CA LEU A 4 5.02 -3.77 9.85
C LEU A 4 4.26 -2.84 10.81
N GLN A 5 2.98 -3.12 11.05
CA GLN A 5 2.19 -2.40 12.05
C GLN A 5 2.75 -2.54 13.48
N GLN A 6 3.34 -3.69 13.83
CA GLN A 6 3.96 -3.90 15.13
C GLN A 6 5.36 -3.25 15.22
N MET A 7 6.10 -3.22 14.12
CA MET A 7 7.47 -2.69 14.07
C MET A 7 7.52 -1.16 14.00
N TYR A 8 6.52 -0.52 13.40
CA TYR A 8 6.49 0.92 13.16
C TYR A 8 5.32 1.57 13.89
N ALA A 9 5.60 2.62 14.67
CA ALA A 9 4.58 3.35 15.42
C ALA A 9 3.55 4.04 14.51
N ASN A 10 2.31 4.08 14.99
CA ASN A 10 1.18 4.78 14.36
C ASN A 10 0.92 4.34 12.91
N VAL A 11 1.04 3.03 12.64
CA VAL A 11 0.78 2.45 11.32
C VAL A 11 -0.53 1.68 11.32
N GLY A 12 -1.45 2.10 10.46
CA GLY A 12 -2.70 1.41 10.19
C GLY A 12 -2.57 0.47 8.99
N VAL A 13 -3.07 -0.77 9.11
CA VAL A 13 -3.12 -1.74 8.01
C VAL A 13 -4.55 -1.85 7.49
N VAL A 14 -4.73 -1.66 6.18
CA VAL A 14 -6.02 -1.88 5.51
C VAL A 14 -6.22 -3.38 5.31
N ASN A 15 -7.44 -3.87 5.54
CA ASN A 15 -7.76 -5.26 5.20
C ASN A 15 -7.70 -5.45 3.67
N PRO A 16 -6.77 -6.25 3.14
CA PRO A 16 -6.49 -6.34 1.70
C PRO A 16 -7.68 -6.82 0.86
N SER A 17 -8.59 -7.61 1.44
CA SER A 17 -9.74 -8.16 0.72
C SER A 17 -10.79 -7.12 0.36
N TYR A 18 -10.70 -5.89 0.89
CA TYR A 18 -11.70 -4.86 0.61
C TYR A 18 -11.87 -4.58 -0.89
N HIS A 19 -10.81 -4.76 -1.68
CA HIS A 19 -10.85 -4.45 -3.11
C HIS A 19 -11.71 -5.44 -3.90
N ASP A 20 -11.81 -6.69 -3.43
CA ASP A 20 -12.50 -7.80 -4.11
C ASP A 20 -14.04 -7.66 -4.10
N PHE A 21 -14.59 -6.82 -3.21
CA PHE A 21 -16.04 -6.65 -3.08
C PHE A 21 -16.59 -5.67 -4.12
N ALA A 22 -17.71 -5.97 -4.79
CA ALA A 22 -18.28 -5.03 -5.76
C ALA A 22 -18.84 -3.73 -5.13
N GLY A 23 -19.52 -3.84 -3.99
CA GLY A 23 -20.25 -2.72 -3.38
C GLY A 23 -19.38 -1.78 -2.56
N LEU A 24 -19.43 -0.47 -2.85
CA LEU A 24 -18.63 0.56 -2.15
C LEU A 24 -18.82 0.56 -0.63
N SER A 25 -20.06 0.38 -0.16
CA SER A 25 -20.35 0.29 1.29
C SER A 25 -19.62 -0.88 1.94
N VAL A 26 -19.62 -2.04 1.29
CA VAL A 26 -18.90 -3.23 1.75
C VAL A 26 -17.39 -3.02 1.70
N LYS A 27 -16.86 -2.43 0.61
CA LYS A 27 -15.44 -2.04 0.52
C LYS A 27 -15.01 -1.20 1.73
N LYS A 28 -15.79 -0.15 2.07
CA LYS A 28 -15.49 0.72 3.21
C LYS A 28 -15.47 -0.06 4.53
N LYS A 29 -16.55 -0.80 4.81
CA LYS A 29 -16.66 -1.62 6.02
C LYS A 29 -15.54 -2.67 6.14
N THR A 30 -15.14 -3.30 5.04
CA THR A 30 -14.06 -4.29 5.06
C THR A 30 -12.71 -3.63 5.28
N ALA A 31 -12.42 -2.51 4.61
CA ALA A 31 -11.13 -1.83 4.67
C ALA A 31 -10.69 -1.49 6.11
N VAL A 32 -11.64 -1.17 6.99
CA VAL A 32 -11.34 -0.83 8.40
C VAL A 32 -11.06 -2.04 9.29
N GLY A 33 -11.29 -3.26 8.80
CA GLY A 33 -11.31 -4.48 9.62
C GLY A 33 -10.02 -4.81 10.37
N PHE A 34 -8.88 -4.24 9.95
CA PHE A 34 -7.57 -4.41 10.62
C PHE A 34 -7.11 -3.14 11.36
N GLY A 35 -8.02 -2.22 11.67
CA GLY A 35 -7.73 -1.03 12.48
C GLY A 35 -7.05 0.10 11.72
N ALA A 36 -6.99 0.06 10.38
CA ALA A 36 -6.34 1.11 9.59
C ALA A 36 -6.83 2.53 9.90
N MET A 37 -8.12 2.69 10.19
CA MET A 37 -8.77 3.99 10.36
C MET A 37 -8.74 4.50 11.80
N ASP A 38 -7.98 3.86 12.70
CA ASP A 38 -7.76 4.40 14.04
C ASP A 38 -7.18 5.83 13.94
N PRO A 39 -7.78 6.82 14.62
CA PRO A 39 -7.31 8.21 14.56
C PRO A 39 -5.83 8.38 14.93
N SER A 40 -5.30 7.52 15.80
CA SER A 40 -3.89 7.52 16.25
C SER A 40 -2.89 7.08 15.17
N ASN A 41 -3.36 6.42 14.11
CA ASN A 41 -2.47 6.06 13.00
C ASN A 41 -2.13 7.30 12.18
N ASP A 42 -0.85 7.53 11.92
CA ASP A 42 -0.35 8.62 11.07
C ASP A 42 -0.17 8.16 9.62
N ARG A 43 0.13 6.88 9.43
CA ARG A 43 0.40 6.28 8.12
C ARG A 43 -0.49 5.07 7.93
N ILE A 44 -1.10 4.97 6.77
CA ILE A 44 -2.00 3.87 6.41
C ILE A 44 -1.38 3.12 5.25
N ILE A 45 -1.17 1.82 5.41
CA ILE A 45 -0.56 0.97 4.40
C ILE A 45 -1.55 -0.09 3.92
N ALA A 46 -1.44 -0.44 2.64
CA ALA A 46 -2.24 -1.50 2.05
C ALA A 46 -1.48 -2.21 0.93
N VAL A 47 -1.83 -3.48 0.76
CA VAL A 47 -1.49 -4.28 -0.41
C VAL A 47 -2.82 -4.86 -0.91
N ILE A 48 -3.16 -4.68 -2.17
CA ILE A 48 -4.42 -5.18 -2.75
C ILE A 48 -4.15 -6.02 -4.00
N CYS A 49 -5.03 -6.96 -4.27
CA CYS A 49 -4.99 -7.80 -5.45
C CYS A 49 -5.82 -7.17 -6.58
N LEU A 50 -5.22 -6.99 -7.75
CA LEU A 50 -5.89 -6.62 -9.00
C LEU A 50 -5.72 -7.81 -9.96
N ASP A 51 -6.75 -8.63 -10.14
CA ASP A 51 -6.75 -9.77 -11.08
C ASP A 51 -5.47 -10.62 -11.05
N HIS A 52 -5.13 -11.14 -9.85
CA HIS A 52 -3.94 -11.95 -9.54
C HIS A 52 -2.60 -11.21 -9.42
N HIS A 53 -2.61 -9.89 -9.52
CA HIS A 53 -1.43 -9.04 -9.37
C HIS A 53 -1.49 -8.20 -8.10
N TRP A 54 -0.40 -8.14 -7.34
CA TRP A 54 -0.36 -7.39 -6.09
C TRP A 54 0.23 -5.99 -6.30
N VAL A 55 -0.49 -5.00 -5.80
CA VAL A 55 -0.08 -3.58 -5.80
C VAL A 55 -0.18 -3.01 -4.38
N ALA A 56 0.52 -1.91 -4.12
CA ALA A 56 0.59 -1.31 -2.80
C ALA A 56 0.31 0.19 -2.82
N TYR A 57 -0.10 0.70 -1.66
CA TYR A 57 -0.08 2.14 -1.39
C TYR A 57 0.19 2.44 0.08
N MET A 58 0.77 3.61 0.32
CA MET A 58 0.86 4.22 1.65
C MET A 58 0.26 5.62 1.60
N LEU A 59 -0.73 5.88 2.44
CA LEU A 59 -1.23 7.22 2.72
C LEU A 59 -0.56 7.75 4.00
N ASP A 60 0.26 8.79 3.88
CA ASP A 60 0.80 9.52 5.02
C ASP A 60 -0.10 10.71 5.32
N LYS A 61 -0.82 10.65 6.45
CA LYS A 61 -1.77 11.70 6.89
C LYS A 61 -1.05 12.99 7.26
N ARG A 62 0.21 12.91 7.69
CA ARG A 62 1.02 14.05 8.16
C ARG A 62 1.41 14.94 6.99
N THR A 63 1.79 14.32 5.87
CA THR A 63 2.24 15.02 4.66
C THR A 63 1.18 15.15 3.58
N GLN A 64 0.03 14.48 3.76
CA GLN A 64 -1.05 14.42 2.76
C GLN A 64 -0.57 13.88 1.41
N VAL A 65 0.33 12.91 1.46
CA VAL A 65 0.86 12.22 0.28
C VAL A 65 0.40 10.77 0.30
N CYS A 66 -0.22 10.35 -0.80
CA CYS A 66 -0.47 8.95 -1.09
C CYS A 66 0.58 8.44 -2.08
N TYR A 67 1.48 7.59 -1.60
CA TYR A 67 2.41 6.84 -2.43
C TYR A 67 1.70 5.63 -3.02
N THR A 68 1.77 5.43 -4.33
CA THR A 68 1.21 4.27 -5.03
C THR A 68 2.31 3.49 -5.73
N PHE A 69 2.19 2.17 -5.71
CA PHE A 69 3.21 1.30 -6.26
C PHE A 69 2.60 0.11 -6.97
N ASP A 70 3.07 -0.10 -8.20
CA ASP A 70 2.85 -1.32 -8.96
C ASP A 70 4.24 -1.91 -9.29
N PRO A 71 4.54 -3.15 -8.85
CA PRO A 71 5.80 -3.82 -9.19
C PRO A 71 6.09 -3.88 -10.70
N LEU A 72 5.05 -3.93 -11.55
CA LEU A 72 5.17 -3.94 -13.02
C LEU A 72 5.09 -2.53 -13.63
N GLN A 73 4.86 -1.50 -12.82
CA GLN A 73 4.77 -0.09 -13.24
C GLN A 73 3.65 0.18 -14.26
N MET A 74 2.53 -0.57 -14.19
CA MET A 74 1.42 -0.40 -15.12
C MET A 74 0.56 0.80 -14.72
N LYS A 75 0.46 1.79 -15.62
CA LYS A 75 -0.35 3.00 -15.40
C LYS A 75 -1.83 2.71 -15.13
N ALA A 76 -2.39 1.68 -15.76
CA ALA A 76 -3.78 1.27 -15.55
C ALA A 76 -4.01 0.82 -14.09
N ASN A 77 -3.10 0.02 -13.53
CA ASN A 77 -3.18 -0.44 -12.15
C ASN A 77 -3.03 0.73 -11.17
N LEU A 78 -2.09 1.65 -11.43
CA LEU A 78 -1.90 2.84 -10.60
C LEU A 78 -3.15 3.74 -10.60
N ALA A 79 -3.83 3.88 -11.73
CA ALA A 79 -5.11 4.58 -11.82
C ALA A 79 -6.21 3.88 -10.99
N THR A 80 -6.27 2.55 -11.04
CA THR A 80 -7.19 1.75 -10.22
C THR A 80 -6.90 1.89 -8.72
N VAL A 81 -5.63 1.86 -8.32
CA VAL A 81 -5.20 2.09 -6.93
C VAL A 81 -5.61 3.48 -6.46
N LYS A 82 -5.31 4.51 -7.26
CA LYS A 82 -5.70 5.90 -6.95
C LYS A 82 -7.21 6.01 -6.73
N SER A 83 -8.01 5.52 -7.68
CA SER A 83 -9.47 5.50 -7.56
C SER A 83 -9.94 4.74 -6.32
N SER A 84 -9.30 3.62 -5.99
CA SER A 84 -9.63 2.84 -4.80
C SER A 84 -9.37 3.61 -3.51
N VAL A 85 -8.23 4.30 -3.41
CA VAL A 85 -7.89 5.15 -2.25
C VAL A 85 -8.89 6.29 -2.11
N GLN A 86 -9.17 7.03 -3.19
CA GLN A 86 -10.09 8.18 -3.17
C GLN A 86 -11.51 7.81 -2.74
N ASN A 87 -12.01 6.67 -3.22
CA ASN A 87 -13.40 6.28 -2.98
C ASN A 87 -13.59 5.53 -1.66
N VAL A 88 -12.59 4.77 -1.23
CA VAL A 88 -12.71 3.88 -0.07
C VAL A 88 -11.98 4.44 1.14
N ILE A 89 -10.72 4.85 1.00
CA ILE A 89 -9.84 5.14 2.14
C ILE A 89 -9.97 6.59 2.60
N GLU A 90 -9.78 7.56 1.70
CA GLU A 90 -9.83 9.00 2.06
C GLU A 90 -11.10 9.43 2.82
N PRO A 91 -12.31 8.96 2.47
CA PRO A 91 -13.54 9.28 3.20
C PRO A 91 -13.50 8.85 4.66
N GLN A 92 -12.81 7.76 4.97
CA GLN A 92 -12.81 7.14 6.28
C GLN A 92 -11.82 7.79 7.24
N VAL A 93 -10.86 8.57 6.70
CA VAL A 93 -9.83 9.28 7.48
C VAL A 93 -9.94 10.80 7.36
N GLY A 94 -11.04 11.31 6.77
CA GLY A 94 -11.29 12.75 6.63
C GLY A 94 -10.34 13.48 5.66
N MET A 95 -9.79 12.77 4.68
CA MET A 95 -8.79 13.28 3.73
C MET A 95 -9.27 13.42 2.29
N GLN A 96 -10.59 13.37 2.06
CA GLN A 96 -11.17 13.47 0.72
C GLN A 96 -10.65 14.69 -0.04
N ASN A 97 -10.08 14.45 -1.22
CA ASN A 97 -9.55 15.49 -2.12
C ASN A 97 -8.42 16.36 -1.53
N LYS A 98 -7.77 15.90 -0.44
CA LYS A 98 -6.64 16.62 0.18
C LYS A 98 -5.28 16.06 -0.22
N ASN A 99 -5.24 14.85 -0.79
CA ASN A 99 -3.98 14.14 -1.01
C ASN A 99 -3.35 14.44 -2.36
N THR A 100 -2.03 14.61 -2.34
CA THR A 100 -1.19 14.49 -3.54
C THR A 100 -0.83 13.03 -3.76
N TYR A 101 -0.86 12.57 -5.01
CA TYR A 101 -0.47 11.21 -5.37
C TYR A 101 0.94 11.19 -5.94
N LYS A 102 1.79 10.29 -5.43
CA LYS A 102 3.15 10.06 -5.94
C LYS A 102 3.29 8.59 -6.32
N GLU A 103 3.58 8.35 -7.59
CA GLU A 103 3.90 7.02 -8.06
C GLU A 103 5.34 6.66 -7.69
N ILE A 104 5.54 5.48 -7.15
CA ILE A 104 6.85 4.94 -6.85
C ILE A 104 7.42 4.27 -8.10
N ASP A 105 8.46 4.86 -8.68
CA ASP A 105 9.08 4.42 -9.94
C ASP A 105 10.53 3.93 -9.80
N TRP A 106 11.14 4.08 -8.61
CA TRP A 106 12.52 3.68 -8.33
C TRP A 106 12.74 2.16 -8.20
N CYS A 107 11.69 1.35 -8.23
CA CYS A 107 11.76 -0.12 -8.23
C CYS A 107 10.83 -0.71 -9.28
N LYS A 108 11.31 -1.69 -10.05
CA LYS A 108 10.51 -2.48 -10.99
C LYS A 108 10.90 -3.94 -10.89
N GLN A 109 9.89 -4.80 -10.71
CA GLN A 109 10.07 -6.24 -10.67
C GLN A 109 10.76 -6.76 -11.95
N ARG A 110 11.68 -7.71 -11.77
CA ARG A 110 12.49 -8.32 -12.84
C ARG A 110 12.13 -9.78 -13.11
N ASP A 111 11.11 -10.31 -12.44
CA ASP A 111 10.61 -11.68 -12.56
C ASP A 111 9.08 -11.71 -12.72
N ASN A 112 8.46 -12.89 -12.69
CA ASN A 112 7.01 -13.07 -12.84
C ASN A 112 6.32 -13.53 -11.53
N SER A 113 6.98 -13.40 -10.36
CA SER A 113 6.47 -14.04 -9.12
C SER A 113 6.61 -13.20 -7.85
N SER A 114 7.27 -12.05 -7.91
CA SER A 114 7.68 -11.33 -6.69
C SER A 114 6.88 -10.07 -6.38
N TRP A 115 5.73 -9.88 -7.02
CA TRP A 115 4.94 -8.65 -6.87
C TRP A 115 4.51 -8.39 -5.43
N GLY A 116 4.17 -9.44 -4.69
CA GLY A 116 3.82 -9.35 -3.28
C GLY A 116 5.01 -8.98 -2.40
N VAL A 117 6.19 -9.56 -2.67
CA VAL A 117 7.42 -9.26 -1.92
C VAL A 117 7.82 -7.80 -2.13
N TRP A 118 7.81 -7.34 -3.37
CA TRP A 118 8.17 -5.94 -3.68
C TRP A 118 7.17 -4.95 -3.07
N CYS A 119 5.89 -5.28 -3.01
CA CYS A 119 4.90 -4.47 -2.28
C CYS A 119 5.29 -4.30 -0.80
N LEU A 120 5.66 -5.40 -0.11
CA LEU A 120 6.05 -5.35 1.30
C LEU A 120 7.34 -4.54 1.50
N VAL A 121 8.35 -4.76 0.65
CA VAL A 121 9.64 -4.05 0.72
C VAL A 121 9.45 -2.55 0.51
N VAL A 122 8.67 -2.14 -0.50
CA VAL A 122 8.42 -0.71 -0.75
C VAL A 122 7.71 -0.05 0.43
N LEU A 123 6.72 -0.72 1.02
CA LEU A 123 6.04 -0.20 2.21
C LEU A 123 6.98 -0.09 3.41
N GLU A 124 7.83 -1.08 3.64
CA GLU A 124 8.84 -1.02 4.72
C GLU A 124 9.84 0.13 4.50
N LEU A 125 10.32 0.33 3.27
CA LEU A 125 11.23 1.43 2.93
C LEU A 125 10.56 2.79 3.14
N LEU A 126 9.29 2.95 2.75
CA LEU A 126 8.53 4.17 3.01
C LEU A 126 8.33 4.43 4.51
N LEU A 127 8.05 3.39 5.30
CA LEU A 127 7.84 3.52 6.75
C LEU A 127 9.13 3.85 7.52
N SER A 128 10.24 3.27 7.09
CA SER A 128 11.59 3.50 7.64
C SER A 128 12.32 4.69 7.03
N GLU A 129 11.68 5.38 6.08
CA GLU A 129 12.26 6.52 5.33
C GLU A 129 13.63 6.17 4.70
N SER A 130 13.78 4.91 4.29
CA SER A 130 15.02 4.37 3.75
C SER A 130 15.03 4.40 2.22
N PRO A 131 16.19 4.66 1.59
CA PRO A 131 16.29 4.65 0.14
C PRO A 131 16.23 3.22 -0.41
N TRP A 132 15.81 3.12 -1.67
CA TRP A 132 15.97 1.89 -2.44
C TRP A 132 17.44 1.56 -2.71
N ALA A 133 17.78 0.28 -2.67
CA ALA A 133 19.09 -0.23 -3.09
C ALA A 133 18.91 -1.43 -4.02
N ASP A 134 19.56 -1.39 -5.19
CA ASP A 134 19.49 -2.46 -6.20
C ASP A 134 20.05 -3.81 -5.69
N SER A 135 20.83 -3.81 -4.60
CA SER A 135 21.24 -5.03 -3.90
C SER A 135 20.05 -5.83 -3.34
N LEU A 136 18.88 -5.22 -3.14
CA LEU A 136 17.67 -5.90 -2.67
C LEU A 136 17.22 -7.01 -3.65
N TYR A 137 17.45 -6.86 -4.95
CA TYR A 137 17.19 -7.92 -5.92
C TYR A 137 18.00 -9.19 -5.63
N LYS A 138 19.23 -9.06 -5.12
CA LYS A 138 20.11 -10.20 -4.81
C LYS A 138 19.64 -11.01 -3.60
N VAL A 139 18.91 -10.36 -2.69
CA VAL A 139 18.41 -10.97 -1.44
C VAL A 139 16.91 -11.26 -1.47
N GLN A 140 16.27 -11.17 -2.64
CA GLN A 140 14.85 -11.47 -2.83
C GLN A 140 14.39 -12.80 -2.20
N PRO A 141 15.12 -13.93 -2.31
CA PRO A 141 14.72 -15.17 -1.63
C PRO A 141 14.66 -15.03 -0.11
N TYR A 142 15.59 -14.26 0.48
CA TYR A 142 15.59 -13.99 1.92
C TYR A 142 14.43 -13.09 2.33
N LEU A 143 14.09 -12.09 1.52
CA LEU A 143 12.96 -11.18 1.78
C LEU A 143 11.60 -11.90 1.83
N ARG A 144 11.47 -13.07 1.19
CA ARG A 144 10.26 -13.90 1.30
C ARG A 144 10.06 -14.56 2.66
N MET A 145 11.11 -14.65 3.47
CA MET A 145 11.10 -15.30 4.77
C MET A 145 10.85 -14.32 5.94
N ARG A 146 10.75 -13.02 5.65
CA ARG A 146 10.53 -11.95 6.63
C ARG A 146 9.05 -11.56 6.67
#